data_AF-A0A497DE36-F1
#
_entry.id   AF-A0A497DE36-F1
#
_cell.length_a   1.000
_cell.length_b   1.000
_cell.length_c   1.000
_cell.angle_alpha   90.00
_cell.angle_beta   90.00
_cell.angle_gamma   90.00
#
_symmetry.space_group_name_H-M   'P 1'
#
loop_
_entity.id
_entity.type
_entity.pdbx_description
1 polymer ?
#
loop_
_entity_poly.entity_id
_entity_poly.type
_entity_poly.pdbx_seq_one_letter_code
_entity_poly.pdbx_strand_id
1 'polypeptide(L)'
;MNKTFLKLAKGLTIYALIISLISLAVDLWLPQVHITHVYLFLIAFIYSVHFLLTGKLTRAMEDKPNRFINTYMLLNFGKLFLFIIVIAVYAYTHRDDAVSFAVTFMIYYILFTAYEITVLLKINK
;
A
#
# COMPACT_ATOMS: atom_id res chain seq x y z
N MET A 1 -20.29 5.65 -9.22
CA MET A 1 -18.98 5.04 -8.90
C MET A 1 -18.67 4.03 -9.99
N ASN A 2 -17.57 4.19 -10.73
CA ASN A 2 -17.29 3.38 -11.94
C ASN A 2 -17.12 1.88 -11.59
N LYS A 3 -17.63 0.97 -12.42
CA LYS A 3 -17.52 -0.49 -12.25
C LYS A 3 -16.05 -0.94 -12.15
N THR A 4 -15.16 -0.26 -12.87
CA THR A 4 -13.70 -0.49 -12.83
C THR A 4 -13.13 -0.19 -11.43
N PHE A 5 -13.53 0.93 -10.82
CA PHE A 5 -13.11 1.28 -9.46
C PHE A 5 -13.58 0.23 -8.45
N LEU A 6 -14.84 -0.22 -8.53
CA LEU A 6 -15.37 -1.20 -7.60
C LEU A 6 -14.63 -2.55 -7.70
N LYS A 7 -14.28 -2.99 -8.92
CA LYS A 7 -13.50 -4.21 -9.16
C LYS A 7 -12.09 -4.10 -8.56
N LEU A 8 -11.43 -2.96 -8.76
CA LEU A 8 -10.09 -2.69 -8.23
C LEU A 8 -10.08 -2.60 -6.70
N ALA A 9 -11.01 -1.83 -6.14
CA ALA A 9 -11.18 -1.69 -4.70
C ALA A 9 -11.42 -3.04 -4.04
N LYS A 10 -12.35 -3.86 -4.57
CA LYS A 10 -12.62 -5.20 -4.03
C LYS A 10 -11.38 -6.10 -4.05
N GLY A 11 -10.63 -6.08 -5.15
CA GLY A 11 -9.38 -6.84 -5.25
C GLY A 11 -8.34 -6.38 -4.22
N LEU A 12 -8.16 -5.06 -4.07
CA LEU A 12 -7.26 -4.46 -3.09
C LEU A 12 -7.65 -4.83 -1.65
N THR A 13 -8.95 -4.79 -1.32
CA THR A 13 -9.44 -5.17 0.01
C THR A 13 -9.17 -6.65 0.30
N ILE A 14 -9.42 -7.55 -0.66
CA ILE A 14 -9.10 -8.98 -0.51
C ILE A 14 -7.60 -9.18 -0.29
N TYR A 15 -6.76 -8.48 -1.06
CA TYR A 15 -5.31 -8.57 -0.93
C TYR A 15 -4.83 -8.07 0.44
N ALA A 16 -5.36 -6.94 0.91
CA ALA A 16 -5.07 -6.40 2.24
C ALA A 16 -5.50 -7.34 3.37
N LEU A 17 -6.66 -8.00 3.23
CA LEU A 17 -7.11 -9.03 4.19
C LEU A 17 -6.17 -10.23 4.23
N ILE A 18 -5.70 -10.70 3.07
CA ILE A 18 -4.73 -11.80 3.00
C ILE A 18 -3.42 -11.40 3.71
N ILE A 19 -2.89 -10.20 3.44
CA ILE A 19 -1.67 -9.71 4.11
C ILE A 19 -1.89 -9.59 5.62
N SER A 20 -3.07 -9.12 6.06
CA SER A 20 -3.40 -9.00 7.48
C SER A 20 -3.44 -10.35 8.17
N LEU A 21 -4.06 -11.35 7.54
CA LEU A 21 -4.12 -12.72 8.04
C LEU A 21 -2.73 -13.38 8.10
N ILE A 22 -1.90 -13.18 7.06
CA ILE A 22 -0.52 -13.67 7.06
C ILE A 22 0.28 -13.01 8.18
N SER A 23 0.13 -11.70 8.36
CA SER A 23 0.85 -10.97 9.41
C SER A 23 0.45 -11.42 10.80
N LEU A 24 -0.85 -11.66 11.05
CA LEU A 24 -1.35 -12.28 12.28
C LEU A 24 -0.79 -13.68 12.49
N ALA A 25 -0.72 -14.51 11.44
CA ALA A 25 -0.16 -15.85 11.53
C ALA A 25 1.34 -15.82 11.88
N VAL A 26 2.11 -14.90 11.29
CA VAL A 26 3.54 -14.72 11.60
C VAL A 26 3.72 -14.23 13.04
N ASP A 27 2.92 -13.25 13.48
CA ASP A 27 2.97 -12.71 14.84
C ASP A 27 2.68 -13.80 15.90
N LEU A 28 1.71 -14.67 15.64
CA LEU A 28 1.32 -15.74 16.56
C LEU A 28 2.27 -16.96 16.53
N TRP A 29 2.79 -17.35 15.36
CA TRP A 29 3.55 -18.60 15.18
C TRP A 29 5.06 -18.39 15.20
N LEU A 30 5.52 -17.18 14.91
CA LEU A 30 6.93 -16.80 14.79
C LEU A 30 7.22 -15.52 15.59
N PRO A 31 7.05 -15.53 16.93
CA PRO A 31 7.31 -14.37 17.78
C PRO A 31 8.79 -13.93 17.78
N GLN A 32 9.66 -14.74 17.19
CA GLN A 32 11.09 -14.46 17.00
C GLN A 32 11.32 -13.43 15.88
N VAL A 33 10.34 -13.26 14.98
CA VAL A 33 10.35 -12.22 13.96
C VAL A 33 9.80 -10.95 14.60
N HIS A 34 10.68 -9.99 14.87
CA HIS A 34 10.31 -8.69 15.45
C HIS A 34 9.52 -7.84 14.43
N ILE A 35 8.22 -8.13 14.30
CA ILE A 35 7.26 -7.28 13.62
C ILE A 35 6.93 -6.11 14.56
N THR A 36 6.81 -4.90 14.00
CA THR A 36 6.34 -3.76 14.79
C THR A 36 4.95 -4.05 15.37
N HIS A 37 4.72 -3.74 16.64
CA HIS A 37 3.43 -3.96 17.31
C HIS A 37 2.28 -3.20 16.63
N VAL A 38 2.62 -2.20 15.81
CA VAL A 38 1.67 -1.28 15.15
C VAL A 38 1.32 -1.75 13.72
N TYR A 39 1.64 -3.01 13.36
CA TYR A 39 1.50 -3.54 12.00
C TYR A 39 0.08 -3.45 11.43
N LEU A 40 -0.96 -3.65 12.25
CA LEU A 40 -2.36 -3.53 11.81
C LEU A 40 -2.69 -2.11 11.34
N PHE A 41 -2.24 -1.10 12.08
CA PHE A 41 -2.41 0.30 11.67
C PHE A 41 -1.58 0.62 10.43
N LEU A 42 -0.39 0.02 10.29
CA LEU A 42 0.47 0.19 9.13
C LEU A 42 -0.22 -0.34 7.86
N ILE A 43 -0.79 -1.55 7.92
CA ILE A 43 -1.57 -2.12 6.83
C ILE A 43 -2.78 -1.24 6.52
N ALA A 44 -3.53 -0.81 7.53
CA ALA A 44 -4.69 0.07 7.35
C ALA A 44 -4.32 1.41 6.70
N PHE A 45 -3.18 1.99 7.07
CA PHE A 45 -2.65 3.21 6.49
C PHE A 45 -2.27 3.02 5.01
N ILE A 46 -1.45 2.02 4.70
CA ILE A 46 -1.04 1.72 3.32
C ILE A 46 -2.26 1.42 2.45
N TYR A 47 -3.20 0.61 2.96
CA TYR A 47 -4.46 0.32 2.29
C TYR A 47 -5.26 1.59 1.99
N SER A 48 -5.40 2.49 2.96
CA SER A 48 -6.14 3.74 2.80
C SER A 48 -5.52 4.63 1.71
N VAL A 49 -4.19 4.73 1.70
CA VAL A 49 -3.47 5.46 0.64
C VAL A 49 -3.75 4.81 -0.71
N HIS A 50 -3.54 3.51 -0.87
CA HIS A 50 -3.80 2.80 -2.12
C HIS A 50 -5.27 2.90 -2.59
N PHE A 51 -6.23 2.86 -1.68
CA PHE A 51 -7.65 3.03 -2.00
C PHE A 51 -7.95 4.42 -2.56
N LEU A 52 -7.42 5.47 -1.93
CA LEU A 52 -7.56 6.86 -2.40
C LEU A 52 -6.90 7.06 -3.78
N LEU A 53 -5.71 6.48 -3.98
CA LEU A 53 -5.00 6.55 -5.25
C LEU A 53 -5.77 5.83 -6.36
N THR A 54 -6.35 4.66 -6.08
CA THR A 54 -7.19 3.92 -7.03
C THR A 54 -8.39 4.76 -7.49
N GLY A 55 -8.98 5.55 -6.59
CA GLY A 55 -10.07 6.48 -6.93
C GLY A 55 -9.64 7.61 -7.88
N LYS A 56 -8.45 8.19 -7.65
CA LYS A 56 -7.89 9.21 -8.55
C LYS A 56 -7.49 8.64 -9.90
N LEU A 57 -6.88 7.44 -9.88
CA LEU A 57 -6.34 6.80 -11.06
C LEU A 57 -7.44 6.34 -12.02
N THR A 58 -8.52 5.75 -11.50
CA THR A 58 -9.66 5.33 -12.32
C THR A 58 -10.37 6.48 -13.04
N ARG A 59 -10.43 7.67 -12.42
CA ARG A 59 -10.91 8.88 -13.10
C ARG A 59 -9.98 9.32 -14.23
N ALA A 60 -8.66 9.25 -14.01
CA ALA A 60 -7.68 9.60 -15.04
C ALA A 60 -7.67 8.63 -16.24
N MET A 61 -8.11 7.38 -16.04
CA MET A 61 -8.26 6.39 -17.12
C MET A 61 -9.37 6.72 -18.11
N GLU A 62 -10.44 7.40 -17.67
CA GLU A 62 -11.58 7.76 -18.53
C GLU A 62 -11.23 8.87 -19.52
N ASP A 63 -10.29 9.75 -19.17
CA ASP A 63 -10.01 10.97 -19.93
C ASP A 63 -9.03 10.79 -21.10
N LYS A 64 -7.93 10.02 -20.94
CA LYS A 64 -6.91 9.70 -21.97
C LYS A 64 -5.73 8.85 -21.41
N PRO A 65 -5.11 7.95 -22.21
CA PRO A 65 -3.96 7.15 -21.78
C PRO A 65 -2.75 7.96 -21.27
N ASN A 66 -2.38 9.07 -21.94
CA ASN A 66 -1.27 9.92 -21.50
C ASN A 66 -1.53 10.58 -20.14
N ARG A 67 -2.79 10.92 -19.84
CA ARG A 67 -3.16 11.52 -18.55
C ARG A 67 -3.10 10.50 -17.43
N PHE A 68 -3.47 9.25 -17.70
CA PHE A 68 -3.31 8.13 -16.77
C PHE A 68 -1.83 7.92 -16.40
N ILE A 69 -0.92 7.88 -17.37
CA ILE A 69 0.52 7.69 -17.11
C ILE A 69 1.09 8.81 -16.23
N ASN A 70 0.84 10.08 -16.59
CA ASN A 70 1.33 11.21 -15.78
C ASN A 70 0.72 11.23 -14.37
N THR A 71 -0.57 10.92 -14.25
CA THR A 71 -1.23 10.85 -12.94
C THR A 71 -0.65 9.72 -12.09
N TYR A 72 -0.45 8.53 -12.67
CA TYR A 72 0.16 7.39 -11.99
C TYR A 72 1.56 7.70 -11.47
N MET A 73 2.40 8.32 -12.30
CA MET A 73 3.75 8.72 -11.90
C MET A 73 3.73 9.73 -10.76
N LEU A 74 2.92 10.79 -10.86
CA LEU A 74 2.79 11.82 -9.82
C LEU A 74 2.29 11.23 -8.49
N LEU A 75 1.29 10.35 -8.56
CA LEU A 75 0.71 9.71 -7.37
C LEU A 75 1.72 8.77 -6.70
N ASN A 76 2.49 7.99 -7.45
CA ASN A 76 3.51 7.11 -6.88
C ASN A 76 4.68 7.88 -6.28
N PHE A 77 5.13 8.95 -6.94
CA PHE A 77 6.15 9.82 -6.39
C PHE A 77 5.68 10.46 -5.08
N GLY A 78 4.47 11.03 -5.07
CA GLY A 78 3.88 11.60 -3.85
C GLY A 78 3.69 10.58 -2.73
N LYS A 79 3.27 9.35 -3.07
CA LYS A 79 3.17 8.22 -2.13
C LYS A 79 4.51 7.89 -1.49
N LEU A 80 5.58 7.83 -2.28
CA LEU A 80 6.92 7.51 -1.81
C LEU A 80 7.42 8.57 -0.81
N PHE A 81 7.22 9.85 -1.12
CA PHE A 81 7.55 10.95 -0.18
C PHE A 81 6.74 10.89 1.11
N LEU A 82 5.42 10.67 1.01
CA LEU A 82 4.55 10.50 2.18
C LEU A 82 5.07 9.37 3.08
N PHE A 83 5.45 8.25 2.49
CA PHE A 83 5.94 7.07 3.21
C PHE A 83 7.28 7.32 3.88
N ILE A 84 8.22 8.01 3.23
CA ILE A 84 9.49 8.42 3.86
C ILE A 84 9.23 9.30 5.08
N ILE A 85 8.32 10.28 4.97
CA ILE A 85 7.99 11.19 6.08
C ILE A 85 7.41 10.39 7.25
N VAL A 86 6.47 9.47 6.99
CA VAL A 86 5.86 8.63 8.03
C VAL A 86 6.91 7.78 8.74
N ILE A 87 7.82 7.14 7.99
CA ILE A 87 8.91 6.36 8.57
C ILE A 87 9.82 7.25 9.42
N ALA A 88 10.21 8.42 8.93
CA ALA A 88 11.09 9.34 9.67
C ALA A 88 10.45 9.84 10.98
N VAL A 89 9.17 10.22 10.95
CA VAL A 89 8.41 10.67 12.13
C VAL A 89 8.29 9.53 13.16
N TYR A 90 7.99 8.31 12.71
CA TYR A 90 7.91 7.15 13.61
C TYR A 90 9.28 6.82 14.21
N ALA A 91 10.33 6.74 13.38
CA ALA A 91 11.69 6.46 13.82
C ALA A 91 12.23 7.50 14.82
N TYR A 92 11.82 8.78 14.68
CA TYR A 92 12.20 9.84 15.60
C TYR A 92 11.54 9.68 16.97
N THR A 93 10.27 9.25 17.00
CA THR A 93 9.47 9.11 18.24
C THR A 93 9.68 7.77 18.95
N HIS A 94 9.93 6.69 18.20
CA HIS A 94 10.05 5.32 18.71
C HIS A 94 11.33 4.67 18.19
N ARG A 95 12.49 5.14 18.69
CA ARG A 95 13.81 4.72 18.21
C ARG A 95 14.06 3.21 18.38
N ASP A 96 13.54 2.62 19.44
CA ASP A 96 13.77 1.21 19.77
C ASP A 96 13.07 0.25 18.78
N ASP A 97 11.94 0.67 18.18
CA ASP A 97 11.19 -0.09 17.17
C ASP A 97 11.40 0.44 15.74
N ALA A 98 12.25 1.45 15.55
CA ALA A 98 12.39 2.16 14.28
C ALA A 98 12.82 1.22 13.13
N VAL A 99 13.75 0.30 13.40
CA VAL A 99 14.25 -0.65 12.41
C VAL A 99 13.16 -1.66 12.02
N SER A 100 12.50 -2.27 13.01
CA SER A 100 11.40 -3.22 12.78
C SER A 100 10.23 -2.57 12.06
N PHE A 101 9.88 -1.34 12.41
CA PHE A 101 8.88 -0.55 11.71
C PHE A 101 9.28 -0.28 10.26
N ALA A 102 10.48 0.23 10.00
CA ALA A 102 10.93 0.53 8.65
C ALA A 102 10.98 -0.71 7.75
N VAL A 103 11.46 -1.84 8.26
CA VAL A 103 11.51 -3.11 7.53
C VAL A 103 10.10 -3.63 7.23
N THR A 104 9.22 -3.64 8.23
CA THR A 104 7.81 -4.07 8.07
C THR A 104 7.09 -3.18 7.06
N PHE A 105 7.30 -1.86 7.17
CA PHE A 105 6.76 -0.88 6.23
C PHE A 105 7.22 -1.18 4.81
N MET A 106 8.52 -1.42 4.62
CA MET A 106 9.10 -1.69 3.30
C MET A 106 8.55 -2.99 2.69
N ILE A 107 8.38 -4.05 3.48
CA ILE A 107 7.78 -5.31 3.02
C ILE A 107 6.34 -5.06 2.54
N TYR A 108 5.50 -4.41 3.34
CA TYR A 108 4.12 -4.12 2.95
C TYR A 108 4.06 -3.19 1.74
N TYR A 109 4.92 -2.17 1.70
CA TYR A 109 5.03 -1.28 0.54
C TYR A 109 5.28 -2.06 -0.76
N ILE A 110 6.22 -3.00 -0.74
CA ILE A 110 6.55 -3.82 -1.91
C ILE A 110 5.35 -4.69 -2.30
N LEU A 111 4.72 -5.38 -1.33
CA LEU A 111 3.56 -6.23 -1.59
C LEU A 111 2.40 -5.46 -2.23
N PHE A 112 2.02 -4.34 -1.64
CA PHE A 112 0.93 -3.49 -2.16
C PHE A 112 1.26 -2.87 -3.52
N THR A 113 2.50 -2.45 -3.73
CA THR A 113 2.94 -1.87 -5.00
C THR A 113 3.02 -2.93 -6.11
N ALA A 114 3.50 -4.14 -5.81
CA ALA A 114 3.51 -5.26 -6.75
C ALA A 114 2.08 -5.62 -7.17
N TYR A 115 1.15 -5.71 -6.20
CA TYR A 115 -0.27 -5.91 -6.50
C TYR A 115 -0.81 -4.81 -7.43
N GLU A 116 -0.58 -3.53 -7.09
CA GLU A 116 -1.01 -2.38 -7.90
C GLU A 116 -0.51 -2.50 -9.36
N ILE A 117 0.79 -2.73 -9.55
CA ILE A 117 1.39 -2.86 -10.89
C ILE A 117 0.78 -4.04 -11.67
N THR A 118 0.66 -5.22 -11.06
CA THR A 118 0.12 -6.41 -11.76
C THR A 118 -1.32 -6.20 -12.21
N VAL A 119 -2.11 -5.49 -11.42
CA VAL A 119 -3.50 -5.21 -11.76
C VAL A 119 -3.60 -4.15 -12.85
N LEU A 120 -2.78 -3.10 -12.81
CA LEU A 120 -2.74 -2.08 -13.86
C LEU A 120 -2.29 -2.65 -15.21
N LEU A 121 -1.29 -3.54 -15.20
CA LEU A 121 -0.86 -4.24 -16.42
C LEU A 121 -1.96 -5.12 -17.02
N LYS A 122 -2.85 -5.68 -16.21
CA LYS A 122 -4.01 -6.45 -16.69
C LYS A 122 -5.12 -5.59 -17.30
N ILE A 123 -5.20 -4.30 -16.93
CA ILE A 123 -6.22 -3.39 -17.50
C ILE A 123 -5.72 -2.74 -18.79
N ASN A 124 -4.41 -2.56 -18.94
CA ASN A 124 -3.80 -1.94 -20.13
C ASN A 124 -3.50 -2.94 -21.27
N LYS A 125 -3.92 -4.21 -21.12
CA LYS A 125 -3.96 -5.22 -22.19
C LYS A 125 -5.40 -5.40 -22.64
#